data_AF-A0A2M7J411-F1
#
_entry.id   AF-A0A2M7J411-F1
#
_cell.length_a   1.000
_cell.length_b   1.000
_cell.length_c   1.000
_cell.angle_alpha   90.00
_cell.angle_beta   90.00
_cell.angle_gamma   90.00
#
_symmetry.space_group_name_H-M   'P 1'
#
loop_
_entity.id
_entity.type
_entity.pdbx_description
1 polymer ?
#
loop_
_entity_poly.entity_id
_entity_poly.type
_entity_poly.pdbx_seq_one_letter_code
_entity_poly.pdbx_strand_id
1 'polypeptide(L)'
;EQPELKIIVLSMYPEEQYGVRALKAGAMGYLNKQSASDTLITAISQVVSGKKYISETLAEQLLNNLIGESQELMHQSLSNREYQTLCLMASGKSLSEISTIMTLSPKTVSVYRNRMLAKMGFANNAEAMHYAISHHLIESED
;
A
#
# COMPACT_ATOMS: atom_id res chain seq x y z
N GLU A 1 -18.31 18.24 -4.75
CA GLU A 1 -17.74 16.88 -4.92
C GLU A 1 -18.36 16.23 -6.16
N GLN A 2 -17.66 15.28 -6.82
CA GLN A 2 -18.15 14.56 -8.01
C GLN A 2 -18.23 13.05 -7.71
N PRO A 3 -19.31 12.57 -7.07
CA PRO A 3 -19.42 11.18 -6.61
C PRO A 3 -19.51 10.14 -7.75
N GLU A 4 -19.91 10.56 -8.95
CA GLU A 4 -19.98 9.69 -10.13
C GLU A 4 -18.66 9.60 -10.89
N LEU A 5 -17.64 10.35 -10.48
CA LEU A 5 -16.34 10.35 -11.15
C LEU A 5 -15.64 9.00 -10.92
N LYS A 6 -15.35 8.31 -12.01
CA LYS A 6 -14.67 7.02 -11.97
C LYS A 6 -13.16 7.24 -11.83
N ILE A 7 -12.57 6.66 -10.79
CA ILE A 7 -11.16 6.88 -10.45
C ILE A 7 -10.38 5.58 -10.63
N ILE A 8 -9.30 5.63 -11.40
CA ILE A 8 -8.27 4.59 -11.44
C ILE A 8 -7.00 5.17 -10.81
N VAL A 9 -6.40 4.45 -9.87
CA VAL A 9 -5.13 4.84 -9.26
C VAL A 9 -3.98 4.27 -10.10
N LEU A 10 -3.08 5.15 -10.54
CA LEU A 10 -1.85 4.78 -11.23
C LEU A 10 -0.65 5.18 -10.36
N SER A 11 0.16 4.21 -9.97
CA SER A 11 1.20 4.41 -8.95
C SER A 11 2.45 3.60 -9.24
N MET A 12 3.62 4.09 -8.82
CA MET A 12 4.85 3.28 -8.86
C MET A 12 4.86 2.20 -7.77
N TYR A 13 3.98 2.28 -6.78
CA TYR A 13 3.90 1.29 -5.71
C TYR A 13 3.17 0.01 -6.19
N PRO A 14 3.57 -1.17 -5.69
CA PRO A 14 2.94 -2.43 -6.05
C PRO A 14 1.46 -2.49 -5.64
N GLU A 15 0.69 -3.25 -6.42
CA GLU A 15 -0.73 -3.47 -6.18
C GLU A 15 -0.97 -4.18 -4.85
N GLU A 16 -0.03 -5.03 -4.46
CA GLU A 16 -0.08 -5.83 -3.25
C GLU A 16 -0.10 -4.97 -1.98
N GLN A 17 0.53 -3.79 -2.05
CA GLN A 17 0.70 -2.89 -0.92
C GLN A 17 -0.49 -1.92 -0.76
N TYR A 18 -1.00 -1.39 -1.89
CA TYR A 18 -1.94 -0.27 -1.87
C TYR A 18 -3.23 -0.52 -2.66
N GLY A 19 -3.31 -1.57 -3.47
CA GLY A 19 -4.47 -1.86 -4.32
C GLY A 19 -5.76 -2.03 -3.51
N VAL A 20 -5.74 -2.89 -2.48
CA VAL A 20 -6.91 -3.11 -1.61
C VAL A 20 -7.30 -1.82 -0.89
N ARG A 21 -6.31 -1.04 -0.41
CA ARG A 21 -6.54 0.25 0.26
C ARG A 21 -7.21 1.26 -0.67
N ALA A 22 -6.77 1.34 -1.92
CA ALA A 22 -7.37 2.22 -2.92
C ALA A 22 -8.80 1.81 -3.27
N LEU A 23 -9.06 0.52 -3.46
CA LEU A 23 -10.41 0.01 -3.73
C LEU A 23 -11.37 0.26 -2.55
N LYS A 24 -10.90 0.06 -1.30
CA LYS A 24 -11.68 0.40 -0.08
C LYS A 24 -11.97 1.90 0.01
N ALA A 25 -11.10 2.75 -0.51
CA ALA A 25 -11.28 4.20 -0.58
C ALA A 25 -12.19 4.67 -1.74
N GLY A 26 -12.71 3.76 -2.56
CA GLY A 26 -13.66 4.07 -3.65
C GLY A 26 -13.05 4.10 -5.05
N ALA A 27 -11.77 3.77 -5.22
CA ALA A 27 -11.20 3.59 -6.55
C ALA A 27 -11.91 2.44 -7.30
N MET A 28 -12.04 2.59 -8.61
CA MET A 28 -12.57 1.56 -9.51
C MET A 28 -11.47 0.67 -10.09
N GLY A 29 -10.20 0.97 -9.83
CA GLY A 29 -9.05 0.14 -10.17
C GLY A 29 -7.74 0.70 -9.62
N TYR A 30 -6.72 -0.14 -9.57
CA TYR A 30 -5.34 0.22 -9.27
C TYR A 30 -4.44 -0.43 -10.31
N LEU A 31 -3.45 0.32 -10.80
CA LEU A 31 -2.44 -0.17 -11.74
C LEU A 31 -1.05 0.27 -11.28
N ASN A 32 -0.09 -0.63 -11.32
CA ASN A 32 1.32 -0.24 -11.24
C ASN A 32 1.73 0.51 -12.52
N LYS A 33 2.41 1.64 -12.36
CA LYS A 33 2.79 2.55 -13.45
C LYS A 33 3.78 1.93 -14.43
N GLN A 34 4.58 0.94 -14.01
CA GLN A 34 5.53 0.24 -14.89
C GLN A 34 4.83 -0.75 -15.82
N SER A 35 3.79 -1.45 -15.35
CA SER A 35 3.02 -2.44 -16.12
C SER A 35 1.79 -1.86 -16.85
N ALA A 36 1.51 -0.57 -16.64
CA ALA A 36 0.28 0.07 -17.10
C ALA A 36 0.18 0.31 -18.61
N SER A 37 1.28 0.32 -19.38
CA SER A 37 1.21 0.70 -20.81
C SER A 37 0.23 -0.17 -21.60
N ASP A 38 0.17 -1.46 -21.27
CA ASP A 38 -0.57 -2.44 -22.06
C ASP A 38 -1.97 -2.69 -21.48
N THR A 39 -2.14 -2.47 -20.17
CA THR A 39 -3.36 -2.79 -19.42
C THR A 39 -4.24 -1.58 -19.13
N LEU A 40 -3.71 -0.36 -19.21
CA LEU A 40 -4.44 0.87 -18.87
C LEU A 40 -5.66 1.09 -19.78
N ILE A 41 -5.54 0.84 -21.09
CA ILE A 41 -6.68 0.99 -22.02
C ILE A 41 -7.80 0.03 -21.62
N THR A 42 -7.45 -1.24 -21.34
CA THR A 42 -8.40 -2.27 -20.88
C THR A 42 -9.07 -1.85 -19.58
N ALA A 43 -8.29 -1.35 -18.61
CA ALA A 43 -8.83 -0.87 -17.34
C ALA A 43 -9.80 0.30 -17.52
N ILE A 44 -9.44 1.29 -18.36
CA ILE A 44 -10.31 2.42 -18.68
C ILE A 44 -11.61 1.93 -19.31
N SER A 45 -11.55 1.06 -20.33
CA SER A 45 -12.75 0.54 -21.01
C SER A 45 -13.68 -0.20 -20.04
N GLN A 46 -13.14 -1.03 -19.14
CA GLN A 46 -13.93 -1.72 -18.13
C GLN A 46 -14.58 -0.75 -17.14
N VAL A 47 -13.83 0.21 -16.62
CA VAL A 47 -14.32 1.22 -15.68
C VAL A 47 -15.41 2.09 -16.32
N VAL A 48 -15.23 2.53 -17.57
CA VAL A 48 -16.25 3.25 -18.33
C VAL A 48 -17.54 2.42 -18.48
N SER A 49 -17.45 1.09 -18.63
CA SER A 49 -18.63 0.20 -18.64
C SER A 49 -19.31 -0.01 -17.28
N GLY A 50 -18.78 0.58 -16.20
CA GLY A 50 -19.33 0.48 -14.85
C GLY A 50 -18.78 -0.70 -14.04
N LYS A 51 -17.79 -1.42 -14.56
CA LYS A 51 -17.12 -2.53 -13.87
C LYS A 51 -15.86 -2.03 -13.17
N LYS A 52 -15.46 -2.66 -12.07
CA LYS A 52 -14.14 -2.42 -11.48
C LYS A 52 -13.09 -3.17 -12.30
N TYR A 53 -11.93 -2.54 -12.52
CA TYR A 53 -10.74 -3.25 -12.98
C TYR A 53 -10.00 -3.78 -11.76
N ILE A 54 -9.79 -5.08 -11.72
CA ILE A 54 -9.09 -5.79 -10.65
C ILE A 54 -8.14 -6.76 -11.36
N SER A 55 -6.84 -6.63 -11.12
CA SER A 55 -5.84 -7.59 -11.60
C SER A 55 -6.00 -8.94 -10.92
N GLU A 56 -5.37 -9.97 -11.45
CA GLU A 56 -5.37 -11.31 -10.84
C GLU A 56 -4.77 -11.27 -9.43
N THR A 57 -3.63 -10.59 -9.25
CA THR A 57 -2.97 -10.43 -7.95
C THR A 57 -3.86 -9.74 -6.93
N LEU A 58 -4.53 -8.65 -7.33
CA LEU A 58 -5.43 -7.92 -6.44
C LEU A 58 -6.70 -8.71 -6.13
N ALA A 59 -7.20 -9.52 -7.07
CA ALA A 59 -8.34 -10.41 -6.85
C ALA A 59 -8.01 -11.49 -5.81
N GLU A 60 -6.84 -12.11 -5.88
CA GLU A 60 -6.37 -13.08 -4.88
C GLU A 60 -6.26 -12.45 -3.49
N GLN A 61 -5.69 -11.24 -3.40
CA GLN A 61 -5.62 -10.53 -2.13
C GLN A 61 -7.00 -10.19 -1.55
N LEU A 62 -7.95 -9.80 -2.39
CA LEU A 62 -9.32 -9.54 -1.95
C LEU A 62 -9.99 -10.82 -1.47
N LEU A 63 -9.79 -11.93 -2.17
CA LEU A 63 -10.31 -13.24 -1.79
C LEU A 63 -9.76 -13.68 -0.43
N ASN A 64 -8.46 -13.54 -0.22
CA ASN A 64 -7.79 -13.88 1.05
C ASN A 64 -8.33 -13.03 2.22
N ASN A 65 -8.59 -11.74 1.98
CA ASN A 65 -9.21 -10.86 2.98
C ASN A 65 -10.69 -11.18 3.24
N LEU A 66 -11.43 -11.71 2.25
CA LEU A 66 -12.86 -12.00 2.35
C LEU A 66 -13.15 -13.37 2.98
N ILE A 67 -12.37 -14.39 2.66
CA ILE A 67 -12.60 -15.78 3.12
C ILE A 67 -12.20 -15.95 4.61
N GLY A 68 -11.62 -14.94 5.25
CA GLY A 68 -11.44 -14.90 6.70
C GLY A 68 -10.27 -15.74 7.21
N GLU A 69 -9.42 -16.27 6.32
CA GLU A 69 -8.16 -16.91 6.71
C GLU A 69 -7.09 -15.88 7.14
N SER A 70 -7.26 -14.59 6.81
CA SER A 70 -6.40 -13.54 7.33
C SER A 70 -6.95 -12.98 8.64
N GLN A 71 -6.33 -13.37 9.76
CA GLN A 71 -6.34 -12.56 10.97
C GLN A 71 -6.05 -11.10 10.57
N GLU A 72 -6.84 -10.12 11.04
CA GLU A 72 -6.67 -8.71 10.62
C GLU A 72 -5.23 -8.28 10.86
N LEU A 73 -4.48 -8.10 9.76
CA LEU A 73 -3.03 -7.93 9.85
C LEU A 73 -2.75 -6.58 10.51
N MET A 74 -1.85 -6.54 11.48
CA MET A 74 -1.55 -5.34 12.30
C MET A 74 -1.31 -4.08 11.45
N HIS A 75 -0.62 -4.23 10.31
CA HIS A 75 -0.31 -3.13 9.41
C HIS A 75 -1.53 -2.54 8.68
N GLN A 76 -2.68 -3.22 8.65
CA GLN A 76 -3.92 -2.69 8.05
C GLN A 76 -4.48 -1.50 8.82
N SER A 77 -4.20 -1.40 10.12
CA SER A 77 -4.56 -0.25 10.97
C SER A 77 -3.76 1.03 10.69
N LEU A 78 -2.66 0.91 9.94
CA LEU A 78 -1.78 2.03 9.63
C LEU A 78 -2.41 2.95 8.57
N SER A 79 -2.23 4.24 8.74
CA SER A 79 -2.44 5.22 7.68
C SER A 79 -1.43 5.00 6.55
N ASN A 80 -1.70 5.56 5.37
CA ASN A 80 -0.81 5.41 4.21
C ASN A 80 0.62 5.90 4.48
N ARG A 81 0.79 6.96 5.28
CA ARG A 81 2.12 7.50 5.64
C ARG A 81 2.85 6.65 6.68
N GLU A 82 2.12 6.09 7.65
CA GLU A 82 2.70 5.14 8.61
C GLU A 82 3.11 3.83 7.93
N TYR A 83 2.26 3.29 7.04
CA TYR A 83 2.58 2.11 6.24
C TYR A 83 3.77 2.35 5.29
N GLN A 84 3.81 3.51 4.62
CA GLN A 84 4.96 3.90 3.80
C GLN A 84 6.25 3.97 4.62
N THR A 85 6.18 4.49 5.85
CA THR A 85 7.32 4.55 6.77
C THR A 85 7.79 3.15 7.16
N LEU A 86 6.86 2.22 7.46
CA LEU A 86 7.17 0.81 7.74
C LEU A 86 7.94 0.16 6.59
N CYS A 87 7.43 0.28 5.37
CA CYS A 87 8.02 -0.35 4.19
C CYS A 87 9.43 0.18 3.93
N LEU A 88 9.62 1.50 3.95
CA LEU A 88 10.95 2.10 3.72
C LEU A 88 11.96 1.72 4.82
N MET A 89 11.52 1.64 6.08
CA MET A 89 12.37 1.16 7.17
C MET A 89 12.78 -0.31 6.94
N ALA A 90 11.84 -1.17 6.54
CA ALA A 90 12.09 -2.57 6.26
C ALA A 90 13.00 -2.78 5.03
N SER A 91 12.96 -1.87 4.05
CA SER A 91 13.91 -1.79 2.94
C SER A 91 15.28 -1.19 3.31
N GLY A 92 15.58 -1.07 4.61
CA GLY A 92 16.89 -0.64 5.11
C GLY A 92 17.16 0.87 5.05
N LYS A 93 16.16 1.70 4.76
CA LYS A 93 16.34 3.16 4.72
C LYS A 93 16.38 3.75 6.12
N SER A 94 17.35 4.62 6.37
CA SER A 94 17.44 5.43 7.58
C SER A 94 16.32 6.48 7.65
N LEU A 95 16.00 6.98 8.85
CA LEU A 95 15.00 8.05 9.00
C LEU A 95 15.33 9.31 8.21
N SER A 96 16.62 9.59 7.99
CA SER A 96 17.06 10.72 7.17
C SER A 96 16.73 10.48 5.70
N GLU A 97 17.05 9.31 5.15
CA GLU A 97 16.72 8.95 3.77
C GLU A 97 15.21 8.93 3.54
N ILE A 98 14.45 8.38 4.50
CA ILE A 98 12.97 8.39 4.45
C ILE A 98 12.44 9.81 4.41
N SER A 99 13.03 10.73 5.16
CA SER A 99 12.63 12.14 5.15
C SER A 99 12.83 12.78 3.78
N THR A 100 13.93 12.45 3.09
CA THR A 100 14.19 12.88 1.72
C THR A 100 13.20 12.26 0.73
N ILE A 101 12.98 10.94 0.80
CA ILE A 101 12.07 10.20 -0.11
C ILE A 101 10.64 10.70 0.02
N MET A 102 10.18 10.97 1.24
CA MET A 102 8.81 11.43 1.51
C MET A 102 8.65 12.95 1.36
N THR A 103 9.74 13.69 1.16
CA THR A 103 9.79 15.16 1.16
C THR A 103 9.20 15.75 2.45
N LEU A 104 9.66 15.25 3.60
CA LEU A 104 9.22 15.62 4.93
C LEU A 104 10.40 15.96 5.83
N SER A 105 10.14 16.60 6.97
CA SER A 105 11.18 16.77 7.99
C SER A 105 11.49 15.44 8.70
N PRO A 106 12.74 15.21 9.17
CA PRO A 106 13.09 14.05 9.99
C PRO A 106 12.20 13.92 11.24
N LYS A 107 11.78 15.05 11.81
CA LYS A 107 10.85 15.09 12.95
C LYS A 107 9.49 14.51 12.58
N THR A 108 8.96 14.85 11.41
CA THR A 108 7.68 14.31 10.92
C THR A 108 7.76 12.81 10.70
N VAL A 109 8.85 12.31 10.10
CA VAL A 109 9.07 10.87 9.92
C VAL A 109 9.17 10.16 11.27
N SER A 110 9.87 10.74 12.24
CA SER A 110 9.94 10.21 13.62
C SER A 110 8.55 10.10 14.28
N VAL A 111 7.66 11.06 14.04
CA VAL A 111 6.27 11.00 14.50
C VAL A 111 5.51 9.84 13.83
N TYR A 112 5.64 9.64 12.53
CA TYR A 112 5.03 8.50 11.85
C TYR A 112 5.57 7.16 12.36
N ARG A 113 6.90 7.04 12.55
CA ARG A 113 7.54 5.86 13.16
C ARG A 113 6.93 5.54 14.53
N ASN A 114 6.82 6.54 15.41
CA ASN A 114 6.29 6.33 16.76
C ASN A 114 4.82 5.91 16.75
N ARG A 115 3.98 6.54 15.90
CA ARG A 115 2.57 6.17 15.77
C ARG A 115 2.39 4.78 15.18
N MET A 116 3.20 4.43 14.18
CA MET A 116 3.23 3.10 13.58
C MET A 116 3.56 2.03 14.62
N LEU A 117 4.66 2.20 15.38
CA LEU A 117 5.03 1.27 16.46
C LEU A 117 3.92 1.10 17.49
N ALA A 118 3.32 2.21 17.92
CA ALA A 118 2.22 2.19 18.89
C ALA A 118 0.99 1.45 18.37
N LYS A 119 0.59 1.68 17.11
CA LYS A 119 -0.56 0.99 16.48
C LYS A 119 -0.32 -0.50 16.28
N MET A 120 0.93 -0.89 16.00
CA MET A 120 1.30 -2.29 15.79
C MET A 120 1.68 -3.02 17.09
N GLY A 121 1.80 -2.30 18.20
CA GLY A 121 2.19 -2.88 19.49
C GLY A 121 3.66 -3.29 19.58
N PHE A 122 4.54 -2.70 18.75
CA PHE A 122 5.97 -3.02 18.74
C PHE A 122 6.79 -2.10 19.63
N ALA A 123 7.77 -2.65 20.34
CA ALA A 123 8.64 -1.91 21.23
C ALA A 123 9.75 -1.17 20.47
N ASN A 124 10.18 -1.69 19.33
CA ASN A 124 11.33 -1.16 18.60
C ASN A 124 11.20 -1.37 17.07
N ASN A 125 12.12 -0.73 16.34
CA ASN A 125 12.15 -0.82 14.88
C ASN A 125 12.43 -2.23 14.36
N ALA A 126 13.23 -3.03 15.09
CA ALA A 126 13.63 -4.36 14.62
C ALA A 126 12.41 -5.30 14.55
N GLU A 127 11.53 -5.25 15.55
CA GLU A 127 10.25 -5.97 15.53
C GLU A 127 9.39 -5.56 14.33
N ALA A 128 9.26 -4.26 14.08
CA ALA A 128 8.49 -3.74 12.95
C ALA A 128 9.07 -4.15 11.60
N MET A 129 10.39 -4.07 11.43
CA MET A 129 11.09 -4.48 10.21
C MET A 129 10.96 -5.99 9.99
N HIS A 130 11.17 -6.80 11.04
CA HIS A 130 10.98 -8.25 10.97
C HIS A 130 9.55 -8.62 10.55
N TYR A 131 8.55 -7.97 11.15
CA TYR A 131 7.15 -8.16 10.78
C TYR A 131 6.89 -7.84 9.30
N ALA A 132 7.42 -6.70 8.81
CA ALA A 132 7.21 -6.29 7.43
C ALA A 132 7.82 -7.27 6.43
N ILE A 133 9.02 -7.79 6.74
CA ILE A 133 9.68 -8.81 5.93
C ILE A 133 8.89 -10.13 5.97
N SER A 134 8.48 -10.59 7.15
CA SER A 134 7.77 -11.87 7.29
C SER A 134 6.38 -11.88 6.63
N HIS A 135 5.79 -10.70 6.45
CA HIS A 135 4.52 -10.51 5.76
C HIS A 135 4.67 -10.02 4.31
N HIS A 136 5.89 -10.06 3.75
CA HIS A 136 6.18 -9.70 2.35
C HIS A 136 5.67 -8.29 1.99
N LEU A 137 5.80 -7.33 2.91
CA LEU A 137 5.34 -5.95 2.71
C LEU A 137 6.34 -5.09 1.92
N ILE A 138 7.51 -5.64 1.60
CA ILE A 138 8.53 -5.01 0.76
C ILE A 138 8.80 -5.89 -0.45
N GLU A 139 9.07 -5.28 -1.60
CA GLU A 139 9.64 -6.01 -2.73
C GLU A 139 11.09 -6.38 -2.40
N SER A 140 11.47 -7.62 -2.69
CA SER A 140 12.88 -7.97 -2.88
C SER A 140 13.33 -7.30 -4.18
N GLU A 141 14.29 -6.37 -4.09
CA GLU A 141 15.08 -5.97 -5.26
C GLU A 141 15.95 -7.17 -5.64
N ASP A 142 15.45 -8.03 -6.55
CA ASP A 142 16.27 -8.92 -7.38
C ASP A 142 16.57 -8.24 -8.72
#